data_AF-A0A257LHR6-F1
#
_entry.id   AF-A0A257LHR6-F1
#
_cell.length_a   1.000
_cell.length_b   1.000
_cell.length_c   1.000
_cell.angle_alpha   90.00
_cell.angle_beta   90.00
_cell.angle_gamma   90.00
#
_symmetry.space_group_name_H-M   'P 1'
#
loop_
_entity.id
_entity.type
_entity.pdbx_description
1 polymer ?
#
loop_
_entity_poly.entity_id
_entity_poly.type
_entity_poly.pdbx_seq_one_letter_code
_entity_poly.pdbx_strand_id
1 'polypeptide(L)'
;MSAGHLTMADGSGGGGADEAGLLARLDRGLGALVAWPAALLVLADIGVLFAGVVSRYVLHTPLLWSDELAAILFLWLAMLGSVVALRRGEHMRMTALVGAASPARRALLEAVATMACLAFLALVVHPAWEYAAEEKAITTPALEISNLWRAAALPVGIVLMATFAVLRLLRQATGGQLLQALAIVGGLALAFWLAQPLLAPLGRLNLLIFFVGVAGGCVFAGIPIAFAFGLATFGYLALTTQTPMLAVVGRMDEGMSHLILLAVPLFVFLGLLIEMTGMARAMIAFLAALLGHVKGGLSYVLIGAMYLVSGISGSKA
;
A
#
# COMPACT_ATOMS: atom_id res chain seq x y z
N MET A 1 74.32 -5.31 -0.17
CA MET A 1 73.31 -4.23 -0.31
C MET A 1 72.11 -4.80 -1.09
N SER A 2 71.46 -5.86 -0.60
CA SER A 2 70.33 -5.95 0.36
C SER A 2 68.98 -5.42 -0.14
N ALA A 3 68.25 -6.31 -0.83
CA ALA A 3 66.83 -6.69 -0.70
C ALA A 3 65.75 -5.71 -0.17
N GLY A 4 64.61 -5.66 -0.90
CA GLY A 4 63.31 -6.11 -0.36
C GLY A 4 62.13 -5.11 -0.30
N HIS A 5 61.00 -5.52 -0.92
CA HIS A 5 59.58 -5.32 -0.51
C HIS A 5 58.91 -3.93 -0.67
N LEU A 6 57.69 -3.69 -1.20
CA LEU A 6 56.43 -4.42 -1.55
C LEU A 6 55.73 -3.63 -2.70
N THR A 7 55.11 -4.17 -3.75
CA THR A 7 53.93 -5.06 -3.90
C THR A 7 52.56 -4.42 -3.54
N MET A 8 51.77 -4.17 -4.60
CA MET A 8 50.29 -4.30 -4.75
C MET A 8 49.34 -3.51 -3.85
N ALA A 9 48.50 -2.66 -4.46
CA ALA A 9 47.08 -2.96 -4.70
C ALA A 9 46.38 -1.75 -5.34
N ASP A 10 46.13 -1.79 -6.65
CA ASP A 10 45.03 -1.03 -7.26
C ASP A 10 44.24 -2.00 -8.14
N GLY A 11 43.07 -2.39 -7.67
CA GLY A 11 42.29 -3.47 -8.26
C GLY A 11 41.10 -3.90 -7.40
N SER A 12 40.15 -2.99 -7.14
CA SER A 12 38.79 -3.38 -6.71
C SER A 12 37.72 -2.26 -6.79
N GLY A 13 37.89 -1.25 -7.66
CA GLY A 13 36.93 -0.13 -7.78
C GLY A 13 35.78 -0.29 -8.78
N GLY A 14 35.77 -1.32 -9.63
CA GLY A 14 34.88 -1.39 -10.81
C GLY A 14 33.48 -1.98 -10.59
N GLY A 15 33.29 -2.88 -9.61
CA GLY A 15 32.04 -3.65 -9.51
C GLY A 15 30.85 -2.90 -8.89
N GLY A 16 31.10 -2.05 -7.89
CA GLY A 16 30.02 -1.41 -7.13
C GLY A 16 29.25 -0.31 -7.89
N ALA A 17 29.88 0.34 -8.87
CA ALA A 17 29.25 1.37 -9.69
C ALA A 17 28.28 0.77 -10.72
N ASP A 18 28.66 -0.36 -11.33
CA ASP A 18 27.83 -1.06 -12.32
C ASP A 18 26.63 -1.78 -11.67
N GLU A 19 26.81 -2.39 -10.50
CA GLU A 19 25.73 -3.02 -9.74
C GLU A 19 24.69 -2.00 -9.26
N ALA A 20 25.13 -0.86 -8.73
CA ALA A 20 24.24 0.24 -8.35
C ALA A 20 23.48 0.80 -9.55
N GLY A 21 24.14 0.88 -10.71
CA GLY A 21 23.54 1.27 -11.98
C GLY A 21 22.47 0.29 -12.48
N LEU A 22 22.73 -1.02 -12.38
CA LEU A 22 21.80 -2.08 -12.78
C LEU A 22 20.55 -2.08 -11.90
N LEU A 23 20.69 -2.02 -10.57
CA LEU A 23 19.57 -1.97 -9.63
C LEU A 23 18.68 -0.73 -9.85
N ALA A 24 19.28 0.42 -10.15
CA ALA A 24 18.54 1.64 -10.46
C ALA A 24 17.82 1.57 -11.82
N ARG A 25 18.35 0.82 -12.80
CA ARG A 25 17.67 0.55 -14.07
C ARG A 25 16.51 -0.41 -13.88
N LEU A 26 16.71 -1.49 -13.11
CA LEU A 26 15.66 -2.46 -12.79
C LEU A 26 14.49 -1.82 -12.03
N ASP A 27 14.76 -1.02 -10.99
CA ASP A 27 13.71 -0.29 -10.28
C ASP A 27 12.91 0.65 -11.20
N ARG A 28 13.58 1.34 -12.12
CA ARG A 28 12.90 2.22 -13.08
C ARG A 28 12.07 1.43 -14.10
N GLY A 29 12.61 0.34 -14.65
CA GLY A 29 11.94 -0.52 -15.61
C GLY A 29 10.71 -1.20 -15.01
N LEU A 30 10.86 -1.89 -13.88
CA LEU A 30 9.75 -2.49 -13.13
C LEU A 30 8.75 -1.42 -12.69
N GLY A 31 9.26 -0.26 -12.27
CA GLY A 31 8.43 0.86 -11.85
C GLY A 31 7.51 1.37 -12.96
N ALA A 32 8.03 1.50 -14.19
CA ALA A 32 7.22 1.85 -15.36
C ALA A 32 6.25 0.73 -15.73
N LEU A 33 6.68 -0.54 -15.66
CA LEU A 33 5.86 -1.70 -15.94
C LEU A 33 4.65 -1.82 -15.00
N VAL A 34 4.74 -1.33 -13.78
CA VAL A 34 3.61 -1.29 -12.82
C VAL A 34 2.78 -0.01 -12.98
N ALA A 35 3.43 1.14 -13.16
CA ALA A 35 2.74 2.43 -13.21
C ALA A 35 1.86 2.60 -14.46
N TRP A 36 2.30 2.11 -15.63
CA TRP A 36 1.52 2.22 -16.86
C TRP A 36 0.21 1.42 -16.80
N PRO A 37 0.20 0.12 -16.42
CA PRO A 37 -1.04 -0.61 -16.21
C PRO A 37 -1.93 0.03 -15.15
N ALA A 38 -1.37 0.50 -14.02
CA ALA A 38 -2.16 1.20 -13.01
C ALA A 38 -2.85 2.45 -13.58
N ALA A 39 -2.15 3.27 -14.37
CA ALA A 39 -2.73 4.43 -15.03
C ALA A 39 -3.82 4.06 -16.05
N LEU A 40 -3.61 3.00 -16.84
CA LEU A 40 -4.61 2.48 -17.77
C LEU A 40 -5.86 1.95 -17.06
N LEU A 41 -5.68 1.28 -15.92
CA LEU A 41 -6.79 0.78 -15.10
C LEU A 41 -7.64 1.92 -14.54
N VAL A 42 -7.04 3.03 -14.06
CA VAL A 42 -7.80 4.22 -13.64
C VAL A 42 -8.68 4.74 -14.77
N LEU A 43 -8.13 4.86 -15.98
CA LEU A 43 -8.87 5.34 -17.15
C LEU A 43 -9.99 4.37 -17.54
N ALA A 44 -9.72 3.07 -17.48
CA ALA A 44 -10.72 2.03 -17.74
C ALA A 44 -11.85 2.07 -16.71
N ASP A 45 -11.54 2.20 -15.41
CA ASP A 45 -12.52 2.34 -14.33
C ASP A 45 -13.43 3.54 -14.55
N ILE A 46 -12.84 4.71 -14.82
CA ILE A 46 -13.61 5.93 -15.11
C ILE A 46 -14.54 5.70 -16.31
N GLY A 47 -14.04 5.08 -17.38
CA GLY A 47 -14.83 4.79 -18.58
C GLY A 47 -15.99 3.84 -18.33
N VAL A 48 -15.74 2.72 -17.62
CA VAL A 48 -16.76 1.72 -17.28
C VAL A 48 -17.83 2.32 -16.36
N LEU A 49 -17.43 3.04 -15.32
CA LEU A 49 -18.36 3.66 -14.39
C LEU A 49 -19.16 4.77 -15.05
N PHE A 50 -18.54 5.60 -15.88
CA PHE A 50 -19.23 6.63 -16.66
C PHE A 50 -20.25 6.01 -17.63
N ALA A 51 -19.87 4.95 -18.35
CA ALA A 51 -20.78 4.22 -19.23
C ALA A 51 -21.95 3.61 -18.45
N GLY A 52 -21.69 3.03 -17.26
CA GLY A 52 -22.72 2.51 -16.36
C GLY A 52 -23.72 3.59 -15.93
N VAL A 53 -23.23 4.76 -15.52
CA VAL A 53 -24.05 5.91 -15.13
C VAL A 53 -24.87 6.44 -16.31
N VAL A 54 -24.25 6.68 -17.48
CA VAL A 54 -24.96 7.16 -18.67
C VAL A 54 -26.03 6.17 -19.09
N SER A 55 -25.72 4.87 -19.14
CA SER A 55 -26.69 3.85 -19.54
C SER A 55 -27.86 3.75 -18.55
N ARG A 56 -27.59 3.91 -17.26
CA ARG A 56 -28.61 3.85 -16.20
C ARG A 56 -29.53 5.08 -16.20
N TYR A 57 -28.98 6.29 -16.30
CA TYR A 57 -29.76 7.53 -16.14
C TYR A 57 -30.22 8.15 -17.45
N VAL A 58 -29.51 7.95 -18.56
CA VAL A 58 -29.86 8.53 -19.87
C VAL A 58 -30.62 7.51 -20.71
N LEU A 59 -30.07 6.31 -20.86
CA LEU A 59 -30.64 5.27 -21.73
C LEU A 59 -31.73 4.43 -21.03
N HIS A 60 -31.86 4.56 -19.71
CA HIS A 60 -32.80 3.79 -18.88
C HIS A 60 -32.63 2.26 -19.00
N THR A 61 -31.45 1.81 -19.43
CA THR A 61 -31.07 0.40 -19.60
C THR A 61 -29.79 0.11 -18.80
N PRO A 62 -29.88 -0.27 -17.50
CA PRO A 62 -28.69 -0.44 -16.66
C PRO A 62 -27.81 -1.60 -17.14
N LEU A 63 -26.50 -1.35 -17.20
CA LEU A 63 -25.49 -2.36 -17.54
C LEU A 63 -25.11 -3.16 -16.28
N LEU A 64 -25.72 -4.33 -16.09
CA LEU A 64 -25.49 -5.16 -14.88
C LEU A 64 -24.01 -5.55 -14.70
N TRP A 65 -23.28 -5.71 -15.80
CA TRP A 65 -21.86 -6.08 -15.78
C TRP A 65 -20.91 -4.93 -15.43
N SER A 66 -21.36 -3.66 -15.49
CA SER A 66 -20.45 -2.52 -15.26
C SER A 66 -19.93 -2.48 -13.82
N ASP A 67 -20.82 -2.75 -12.86
CA ASP A 67 -20.50 -2.69 -11.44
C ASP A 67 -19.52 -3.82 -11.06
N GLU A 68 -19.70 -4.99 -11.66
CA GLU A 68 -18.81 -6.15 -11.48
C GLU A 68 -17.45 -5.94 -12.15
N LEU A 69 -17.42 -5.47 -13.40
CA LEU A 69 -16.17 -5.19 -14.11
C LEU A 69 -15.36 -4.11 -13.38
N ALA A 70 -16.01 -3.05 -12.91
CA ALA A 70 -15.36 -2.00 -12.14
C ALA A 70 -14.76 -2.53 -10.84
N ALA A 71 -15.44 -3.44 -10.12
CA ALA A 71 -14.87 -4.06 -8.92
C ALA A 71 -13.60 -4.87 -9.23
N ILE A 72 -13.58 -5.60 -10.36
CA ILE A 72 -12.39 -6.38 -10.79
C ILE A 72 -11.23 -5.44 -11.14
N LEU A 73 -11.48 -4.44 -11.98
CA LEU A 73 -10.46 -3.47 -12.41
C LEU A 73 -9.93 -2.65 -11.23
N PHE A 74 -10.81 -2.25 -10.31
CA PHE A 74 -10.45 -1.50 -9.12
C PHE A 74 -9.58 -2.30 -8.16
N LEU A 75 -9.82 -3.60 -7.98
CA LEU A 75 -8.95 -4.44 -7.15
C LEU A 75 -7.53 -4.51 -7.73
N TRP A 76 -7.42 -4.68 -9.06
CA TRP A 76 -6.12 -4.60 -9.76
C TRP A 76 -5.48 -3.23 -9.57
N LEU A 77 -6.25 -2.14 -9.73
CA LEU A 77 -5.77 -0.78 -9.52
C LEU A 77 -5.28 -0.57 -8.08
N ALA A 78 -6.02 -1.04 -7.07
CA ALA A 78 -5.66 -0.93 -5.67
C ALA A 78 -4.37 -1.69 -5.37
N MET A 79 -4.23 -2.91 -5.90
CA MET A 79 -3.03 -3.72 -5.71
C MET A 79 -1.81 -3.12 -6.42
N LEU A 80 -1.92 -2.71 -7.69
CA LEU A 80 -0.80 -2.04 -8.38
C LEU A 80 -0.49 -0.66 -7.79
N GLY A 81 -1.51 0.08 -7.36
CA GLY A 81 -1.38 1.34 -6.63
C GLY A 81 -0.63 1.16 -5.32
N SER A 82 -0.89 0.07 -4.58
CA SER A 82 -0.16 -0.26 -3.35
C SER A 82 1.32 -0.55 -3.60
N VAL A 83 1.66 -1.14 -4.76
CA VAL A 83 3.05 -1.34 -5.22
C VAL A 83 3.71 0.01 -5.51
N VAL A 84 3.04 0.91 -6.23
CA VAL A 84 3.55 2.26 -6.53
C VAL A 84 3.76 3.05 -5.23
N ALA A 85 2.80 3.01 -4.31
CA ALA A 85 2.88 3.66 -3.01
C ALA A 85 4.05 3.13 -2.17
N LEU A 86 4.28 1.82 -2.18
CA LEU A 86 5.43 1.21 -1.49
C LEU A 86 6.74 1.65 -2.12
N ARG A 87 6.84 1.63 -3.44
CA ARG A 87 8.04 2.09 -4.15
C ARG A 87 8.36 3.54 -3.83
N ARG A 88 7.36 4.44 -3.83
CA ARG A 88 7.51 5.87 -3.53
C ARG A 88 7.64 6.20 -2.03
N GLY A 89 7.34 5.24 -1.14
CA GLY A 89 7.35 5.48 0.30
C GLY A 89 6.17 6.32 0.81
N GLU A 90 5.07 6.28 0.07
CA GLU A 90 3.82 7.02 0.28
C GLU A 90 2.78 6.23 1.11
N HIS A 91 3.06 4.96 1.46
CA HIS A 91 2.23 4.26 2.44
C HIS A 91 2.17 5.04 3.74
N MET A 92 0.97 5.20 4.27
CA MET A 92 0.70 5.95 5.49
C MET A 92 1.50 5.36 6.67
N ARG A 93 2.33 6.18 7.32
CA ARG A 93 3.23 5.79 8.41
C ARG A 93 3.40 6.93 9.40
N MET A 94 3.63 6.60 10.68
CA MET A 94 3.96 7.57 11.70
C MET A 94 5.43 7.96 11.62
N THR A 95 5.72 9.16 11.11
CA THR A 95 7.10 9.62 10.88
C THR A 95 7.66 10.49 12.00
N ALA A 96 6.84 10.99 12.94
CA ALA A 96 7.31 11.97 13.92
C ALA A 96 8.42 11.42 14.83
N LEU A 97 8.28 10.19 15.33
CA LEU A 97 9.29 9.56 16.19
C LEU A 97 10.55 9.16 15.41
N VAL A 98 10.38 8.65 14.18
CA VAL A 98 11.48 8.29 13.30
C VAL A 98 12.27 9.52 12.84
N GLY A 99 11.57 10.65 12.63
CA GLY A 99 12.17 11.92 12.22
C GLY A 99 12.97 12.60 13.32
N ALA A 100 12.68 12.31 14.60
CA ALA A 100 13.45 12.80 15.74
C ALA A 100 14.72 11.98 16.03
N ALA A 101 14.90 10.82 15.36
CA ALA A 101 16.04 9.95 15.59
C ALA A 101 17.32 10.44 14.88
N SER A 102 18.49 10.05 15.40
CA SER A 102 19.77 10.32 14.73
C SER A 102 19.83 9.63 13.35
N PRO A 103 20.63 10.14 12.38
CA PRO A 103 20.66 9.61 11.01
C PRO A 103 20.89 8.09 10.92
N ALA A 104 21.78 7.55 11.76
CA ALA A 104 22.07 6.13 11.81
C ALA A 104 20.87 5.30 12.34
N ARG A 105 20.19 5.78 13.40
CA ARG A 105 19.00 5.13 13.95
C ARG A 105 17.82 5.20 13.01
N ARG A 106 17.65 6.34 12.32
CA ARG A 106 16.62 6.51 11.30
C ARG A 106 16.80 5.50 10.16
N ALA A 107 18.02 5.35 9.64
CA ALA A 107 18.30 4.38 8.58
C ALA A 107 18.04 2.93 9.06
N LEU A 108 18.39 2.60 10.31
CA LEU A 108 18.04 1.30 10.90
C LEU A 108 16.52 1.11 11.03
N LEU A 109 15.79 2.11 11.52
CA LEU A 109 14.32 2.06 11.63
C LEU A 109 13.65 1.91 10.27
N GLU A 110 14.13 2.59 9.24
CA GLU A 110 13.64 2.45 7.85
C GLU A 110 13.93 1.04 7.28
N ALA A 111 15.09 0.46 7.60
CA ALA A 111 15.43 -0.91 7.24
C ALA A 111 14.56 -1.94 7.99
N VAL A 112 14.36 -1.77 9.31
CA VAL A 112 13.45 -2.60 10.12
C VAL A 112 12.03 -2.49 9.59
N ALA A 113 11.58 -1.29 9.25
CA ALA A 113 10.23 -1.09 8.73
C ALA A 113 10.01 -1.80 7.39
N THR A 114 10.98 -1.69 6.48
CA THR A 114 10.92 -2.38 5.19
C THR A 114 11.02 -3.90 5.37
N MET A 115 11.85 -4.38 6.30
CA MET A 115 11.97 -5.81 6.64
C MET A 115 10.68 -6.36 7.25
N ALA A 116 10.00 -5.60 8.11
CA ALA A 116 8.71 -5.98 8.68
C ALA A 116 7.61 -6.06 7.60
N CYS A 117 7.58 -5.10 6.66
CA CYS A 117 6.72 -5.20 5.48
C CYS A 117 7.02 -6.47 4.67
N LEU A 118 8.30 -6.78 4.43
CA LEU A 118 8.71 -7.98 3.70
C LEU A 118 8.30 -9.26 4.44
N ALA A 119 8.44 -9.30 5.77
CA ALA A 119 7.99 -10.42 6.58
C ALA A 119 6.47 -10.64 6.45
N PHE A 120 5.66 -9.58 6.53
CA PHE A 120 4.22 -9.68 6.28
C PHE A 120 3.91 -10.21 4.88
N LEU A 121 4.55 -9.65 3.85
CA LEU A 121 4.34 -10.06 2.45
C LEU A 121 4.71 -11.54 2.24
N ALA A 122 5.79 -12.00 2.87
CA ALA A 122 6.19 -13.41 2.85
C ALA A 122 5.20 -14.33 3.56
N LEU A 123 4.56 -13.88 4.64
CA LEU A 123 3.54 -14.65 5.37
C LEU A 123 2.23 -14.75 4.57
N VAL A 124 1.83 -13.69 3.87
CA VAL A 124 0.53 -13.60 3.19
C VAL A 124 0.54 -14.13 1.75
N VAL A 125 1.71 -14.27 1.10
CA VAL A 125 1.79 -14.69 -0.31
C VAL A 125 1.21 -16.08 -0.56
N HIS A 126 1.44 -17.04 0.35
CA HIS A 126 0.93 -18.39 0.19
C HIS A 126 -0.60 -18.45 0.39
N PRO A 127 -1.18 -17.93 1.49
CA PRO A 127 -2.63 -17.80 1.60
C PRO A 127 -3.27 -17.04 0.43
N ALA A 128 -2.58 -16.04 -0.15
CA ALA A 128 -3.09 -15.29 -1.29
C ALA A 128 -3.12 -16.12 -2.58
N TRP A 129 -2.13 -16.99 -2.76
CA TRP A 129 -2.10 -17.94 -3.86
C TRP A 129 -3.21 -19.00 -3.72
N GLU A 130 -3.37 -19.57 -2.52
CA GLU A 130 -4.45 -20.52 -2.22
C GLU A 130 -5.83 -19.89 -2.46
N TYR A 131 -6.04 -18.67 -1.97
CA TYR A 131 -7.28 -17.92 -2.18
C TYR A 131 -7.60 -17.75 -3.66
N ALA A 132 -6.63 -17.30 -4.47
CA ALA A 132 -6.82 -17.18 -5.91
C ALA A 132 -7.12 -18.52 -6.60
N ALA A 133 -6.49 -19.61 -6.14
CA ALA A 133 -6.73 -20.95 -6.69
C ALA A 133 -8.14 -21.47 -6.36
N GLU A 134 -8.65 -21.23 -5.15
CA GLU A 134 -10.02 -21.59 -4.75
C GLU A 134 -11.06 -20.82 -5.57
N GLU A 135 -10.81 -19.55 -5.84
CA GLU A 135 -11.68 -18.68 -6.64
C GLU A 135 -11.75 -19.07 -8.14
N LYS A 136 -10.88 -19.97 -8.61
CA LYS A 136 -10.95 -20.50 -9.98
C LYS A 136 -12.24 -21.24 -10.27
N ALA A 137 -12.75 -21.97 -9.27
CA ALA A 137 -13.98 -22.76 -9.40
C ALA A 137 -15.26 -21.92 -9.32
N ILE A 138 -15.14 -20.65 -8.91
CA ILE A 138 -16.25 -19.72 -8.74
C ILE A 138 -16.37 -18.87 -10.01
N THR A 139 -17.59 -18.75 -10.54
CA THR A 139 -17.92 -17.87 -11.66
C THR A 139 -18.64 -16.64 -11.17
N THR A 140 -18.37 -15.51 -11.81
CA THR A 140 -19.01 -14.25 -11.45
C THR A 140 -20.45 -14.18 -12.01
N PRO A 141 -21.39 -13.54 -11.28
CA PRO A 141 -22.81 -13.65 -11.61
C PRO A 141 -23.24 -12.86 -12.85
N ALA A 142 -22.57 -11.76 -13.20
CA ALA A 142 -22.95 -10.92 -14.35
C ALA A 142 -22.10 -11.18 -15.59
N LEU A 143 -20.78 -11.32 -15.45
CA LEU A 143 -19.87 -11.56 -16.58
C LEU A 143 -19.70 -13.05 -16.92
N GLU A 144 -20.11 -13.96 -16.02
CA GLU A 144 -19.94 -15.41 -16.17
C GLU A 144 -18.48 -15.84 -16.42
N ILE A 145 -17.51 -15.03 -15.95
CA ILE A 145 -16.08 -15.34 -16.04
C ILE A 145 -15.58 -15.96 -14.72
N SER A 146 -14.45 -16.66 -14.78
CA SER A 146 -13.83 -17.21 -13.57
C SER A 146 -13.37 -16.09 -12.65
N ASN A 147 -13.69 -16.21 -11.36
CA ASN A 147 -13.36 -15.21 -10.37
C ASN A 147 -11.86 -15.12 -10.05
N LEU A 148 -11.07 -16.10 -10.53
CA LEU A 148 -9.62 -16.07 -10.53
C LEU A 148 -9.04 -14.76 -11.10
N TRP A 149 -9.65 -14.19 -12.14
CA TRP A 149 -9.18 -12.93 -12.73
C TRP A 149 -9.20 -11.76 -11.74
N ARG A 150 -10.16 -11.75 -10.82
CA ARG A 150 -10.20 -10.79 -9.72
C ARG A 150 -9.18 -11.16 -8.66
N ALA A 151 -9.30 -12.37 -8.11
CA ALA A 151 -8.51 -12.81 -6.96
C ALA A 151 -6.99 -12.83 -7.24
N ALA A 152 -6.56 -13.03 -8.50
CA ALA A 152 -5.15 -12.99 -8.90
C ALA A 152 -4.47 -11.63 -8.70
N ALA A 153 -5.23 -10.54 -8.59
CA ALA A 153 -4.68 -9.21 -8.27
C ALA A 153 -3.88 -9.21 -6.95
N LEU A 154 -4.36 -9.98 -5.95
CA LEU A 154 -3.76 -10.08 -4.62
C LEU A 154 -2.35 -10.68 -4.66
N PRO A 155 -2.14 -11.95 -5.09
CA PRO A 155 -0.80 -12.54 -5.12
C PRO A 155 0.14 -11.76 -6.04
N VAL A 156 -0.33 -11.24 -7.18
CA VAL A 156 0.51 -10.44 -8.08
C VAL A 156 0.99 -9.16 -7.41
N GLY A 157 0.10 -8.40 -6.76
CA GLY A 157 0.48 -7.19 -6.04
C GLY A 157 1.40 -7.48 -4.85
N ILE A 158 1.17 -8.57 -4.10
CA ILE A 158 2.02 -9.00 -2.98
C ILE A 158 3.45 -9.31 -3.47
N VAL A 159 3.60 -10.08 -4.54
CA VAL A 159 4.91 -10.44 -5.11
C VAL A 159 5.66 -9.22 -5.65
N LEU A 160 4.95 -8.32 -6.33
CA LEU A 160 5.54 -7.07 -6.83
C LEU A 160 5.97 -6.16 -5.67
N MET A 161 5.14 -6.01 -4.64
CA MET A 161 5.50 -5.27 -3.43
C MET A 161 6.74 -5.87 -2.74
N ALA A 162 6.79 -7.20 -2.61
CA ALA A 162 7.93 -7.89 -2.01
C ALA A 162 9.22 -7.62 -2.81
N THR A 163 9.12 -7.64 -4.14
CA THR A 163 10.23 -7.33 -5.04
C THR A 163 10.75 -5.90 -4.81
N PHE A 164 9.87 -4.89 -4.76
CA PHE A 164 10.29 -3.51 -4.47
C PHE A 164 10.81 -3.31 -3.04
N ALA A 165 10.28 -4.05 -2.06
CA ALA A 165 10.80 -4.03 -0.69
C ALA A 165 12.24 -4.58 -0.64
N VAL A 166 12.52 -5.68 -1.35
CA VAL A 166 13.88 -6.22 -1.47
C VAL A 166 14.79 -5.24 -2.20
N LEU A 167 14.38 -4.68 -3.35
CA LEU A 167 15.16 -3.67 -4.07
C LEU A 167 15.44 -2.43 -3.21
N ARG A 168 14.48 -2.01 -2.38
CA ARG A 168 14.67 -0.92 -1.43
C ARG A 168 15.73 -1.24 -0.39
N LEU A 169 15.68 -2.44 0.21
CA LEU A 169 16.69 -2.88 1.19
C LEU A 169 18.08 -2.94 0.56
N LEU A 170 18.22 -3.54 -0.63
CA LEU A 170 19.50 -3.65 -1.33
C LEU A 170 20.09 -2.28 -1.72
N ARG A 171 19.26 -1.26 -1.96
CA ARG A 171 19.72 0.08 -2.35
C ARG A 171 19.98 1.02 -1.18
N GLN A 172 19.26 0.85 -0.07
CA GLN A 172 19.26 1.84 1.03
C GLN A 172 19.92 1.33 2.32
N ALA A 173 19.92 0.02 2.57
CA ALA A 173 20.50 -0.54 3.79
C ALA A 173 21.96 -0.96 3.56
N THR A 174 22.83 -0.52 4.47
CA THR A 174 24.18 -1.11 4.58
C THR A 174 24.08 -2.57 5.04
N GLY A 175 25.06 -3.41 4.72
CA GLY A 175 25.05 -4.83 5.12
C GLY A 175 24.87 -5.04 6.64
N GLY A 176 25.46 -4.16 7.46
CA GLY A 176 25.25 -4.17 8.91
C GLY A 176 23.81 -3.83 9.32
N GLN A 177 23.18 -2.84 8.71
CA GLN A 177 21.78 -2.50 8.97
C GLN A 177 20.82 -3.59 8.49
N LEU A 178 21.11 -4.22 7.36
CA LEU A 178 20.32 -5.34 6.85
C LEU A 178 20.34 -6.51 7.84
N LEU A 179 21.53 -6.87 8.34
CA LEU A 179 21.67 -7.95 9.32
C LEU A 179 20.96 -7.61 10.64
N GLN A 180 21.08 -6.36 11.11
CA GLN A 180 20.38 -5.91 12.31
C GLN A 180 18.86 -5.92 12.12
N ALA A 181 18.36 -5.44 10.98
CA ALA A 181 16.93 -5.45 10.68
C ALA A 181 16.39 -6.88 10.61
N LEU A 182 17.11 -7.79 9.96
CA LEU A 182 16.77 -9.22 9.90
C LEU A 182 16.78 -9.86 11.29
N ALA A 183 17.79 -9.57 12.10
CA ALA A 183 17.90 -10.10 13.46
C ALA A 183 16.78 -9.57 14.37
N ILE A 184 16.40 -8.30 14.26
CA ILE A 184 15.31 -7.71 15.03
C ILE A 184 13.97 -8.34 14.62
N VAL A 185 13.65 -8.35 13.33
CA VAL A 185 12.35 -8.87 12.85
C VAL A 185 12.25 -10.38 13.06
N GLY A 186 13.30 -11.13 12.71
CA GLY A 186 13.35 -12.58 12.91
C GLY A 186 13.37 -12.97 14.39
N GLY A 187 14.10 -12.22 15.23
CA GLY A 187 14.13 -12.42 16.68
C GLY A 187 12.77 -12.17 17.33
N LEU A 188 12.07 -11.11 16.93
CA LEU A 188 10.69 -10.84 17.39
C LEU A 188 9.74 -11.95 16.94
N ALA A 189 9.78 -12.36 15.68
CA ALA A 189 8.94 -13.45 15.16
C ALA A 189 9.19 -14.76 15.92
N LEU A 190 10.45 -15.11 16.17
CA LEU A 190 10.83 -16.29 16.95
C LEU A 190 10.36 -16.18 18.41
N ALA A 191 10.51 -15.01 19.04
CA ALA A 191 10.05 -14.78 20.40
C ALA A 191 8.53 -14.99 20.52
N PHE A 192 7.75 -14.47 19.57
CA PHE A 192 6.31 -14.70 19.53
C PHE A 192 5.93 -16.16 19.29
N TRP A 193 6.67 -16.85 18.42
CA TRP A 193 6.47 -18.28 18.17
C TRP A 193 6.77 -19.12 19.42
N LEU A 194 7.86 -18.83 20.14
CA LEU A 194 8.19 -19.50 21.41
C LEU A 194 7.21 -19.15 22.54
N ALA A 195 6.61 -17.95 22.50
CA ALA A 195 5.59 -17.52 23.45
C ALA A 195 4.19 -18.09 23.14
N GLN A 196 4.00 -18.81 22.04
CA GLN A 196 2.74 -19.45 21.67
C GLN A 196 2.03 -20.20 22.83
N PRO A 197 2.69 -21.07 23.63
CA PRO A 197 2.03 -21.77 24.73
C PRO A 197 1.57 -20.83 25.86
N LEU A 198 2.22 -19.67 26.03
CA LEU A 198 1.82 -18.65 27.00
C LEU A 198 0.67 -17.79 26.48
N LEU A 199 0.60 -17.59 25.15
CA LEU A 199 -0.44 -16.78 24.52
C LEU A 199 -1.77 -17.55 24.37
N ALA A 200 -1.73 -18.83 24.01
CA ALA A 200 -2.93 -19.65 23.81
C ALA A 200 -3.98 -19.59 24.95
N PRO A 201 -3.62 -19.67 26.25
CA PRO A 201 -4.60 -19.64 27.34
C PRO A 201 -5.20 -18.26 27.64
N LEU A 202 -4.62 -17.15 27.15
CA LEU A 202 -5.03 -15.79 27.51
C LEU A 202 -6.38 -15.35 26.90
N GLY A 203 -6.91 -16.11 25.95
CA GLY A 203 -8.21 -15.85 25.33
C GLY A 203 -8.30 -14.45 24.70
N ARG A 204 -9.27 -13.63 25.13
CA ARG A 204 -9.55 -12.30 24.56
C ARG A 204 -8.46 -11.27 24.86
N LEU A 205 -7.64 -11.46 25.89
CA LEU A 205 -6.54 -10.53 26.21
C LEU A 205 -5.49 -10.48 25.11
N ASN A 206 -5.36 -11.54 24.31
CA ASN A 206 -4.50 -11.56 23.14
C ASN A 206 -4.86 -10.45 22.13
N LEU A 207 -6.13 -10.06 22.02
CA LEU A 207 -6.52 -8.95 21.15
C LEU A 207 -5.85 -7.64 21.57
N LEU A 208 -5.75 -7.37 22.87
CA LEU A 208 -5.04 -6.19 23.36
C LEU A 208 -3.53 -6.30 23.09
N ILE A 209 -2.94 -7.47 23.31
CA ILE A 209 -1.50 -7.69 23.06
C ILE A 209 -1.15 -7.44 21.60
N PHE A 210 -1.90 -8.03 20.66
CA PHE A 210 -1.61 -7.90 19.24
C PHE A 210 -2.05 -6.54 18.66
N PHE A 211 -3.27 -6.06 18.93
CA PHE A 211 -3.75 -4.84 18.30
C PHE A 211 -3.32 -3.55 19.01
N VAL A 212 -3.10 -3.56 20.32
CA VAL A 212 -2.58 -2.38 21.02
C VAL A 212 -1.06 -2.46 21.14
N GLY A 213 -0.54 -3.61 21.58
CA GLY A 213 0.90 -3.80 21.76
C GLY A 213 1.66 -3.91 20.44
N VAL A 214 1.41 -4.97 19.66
CA VAL A 214 2.16 -5.23 18.42
C VAL A 214 1.88 -4.18 17.37
N ALA A 215 0.62 -3.93 17.00
CA ALA A 215 0.31 -2.95 15.97
C ALA A 215 0.74 -1.53 16.39
N GLY A 216 0.50 -1.14 17.64
CA GLY A 216 0.95 0.15 18.18
C GLY A 216 2.47 0.29 18.14
N GLY A 217 3.20 -0.71 18.64
CA GLY A 217 4.67 -0.74 18.60
C GLY A 217 5.21 -0.66 17.17
N CYS A 218 4.61 -1.38 16.23
CA CYS A 218 4.98 -1.33 14.83
C CYS A 218 4.74 0.06 14.22
N VAL A 219 3.58 0.67 14.46
CA VAL A 219 3.25 2.01 13.98
C VAL A 219 4.23 3.04 14.53
N PHE A 220 4.52 3.01 15.83
CA PHE A 220 5.50 3.93 16.44
C PHE A 220 6.93 3.71 15.97
N ALA A 221 7.29 2.48 15.55
CA ALA A 221 8.56 2.18 14.90
C ALA A 221 8.64 2.70 13.45
N GLY A 222 7.55 3.26 12.91
CA GLY A 222 7.49 3.80 11.54
C GLY A 222 7.14 2.77 10.48
N ILE A 223 6.69 1.56 10.88
CA ILE A 223 6.13 0.58 9.95
C ILE A 223 4.83 1.15 9.38
N PRO A 224 4.59 1.08 8.05
CA PRO A 224 3.35 1.60 7.50
C PRO A 224 2.14 0.85 8.04
N ILE A 225 1.07 1.61 8.27
CA ILE A 225 -0.05 1.21 9.13
C ILE A 225 -0.69 -0.10 8.64
N ALA A 226 -0.93 -0.25 7.33
CA ALA A 226 -1.51 -1.46 6.76
C ALA A 226 -0.71 -2.73 7.08
N PHE A 227 0.63 -2.66 7.00
CA PHE A 227 1.51 -3.78 7.32
C PHE A 227 1.58 -4.06 8.82
N ALA A 228 1.53 -3.01 9.66
CA ALA A 228 1.50 -3.16 11.11
C ALA A 228 0.23 -3.91 11.58
N PHE A 229 -0.94 -3.51 11.06
CA PHE A 229 -2.20 -4.21 11.31
C PHE A 229 -2.21 -5.62 10.72
N GLY A 230 -1.63 -5.80 9.53
CA GLY A 230 -1.45 -7.10 8.90
C GLY A 230 -0.61 -8.07 9.75
N LEU A 231 0.54 -7.63 10.25
CA LEU A 231 1.41 -8.41 11.14
C LEU A 231 0.72 -8.76 12.45
N ALA A 232 0.03 -7.80 13.07
CA ALA A 232 -0.70 -8.03 14.30
C ALA A 232 -1.84 -9.04 14.10
N THR A 233 -2.59 -8.93 13.01
CA THR A 233 -3.68 -9.83 12.67
C THR A 233 -3.16 -11.23 12.37
N PHE A 234 -2.13 -11.35 11.53
CA PHE A 234 -1.53 -12.64 11.20
C PHE A 234 -0.94 -13.31 12.44
N GLY A 235 -0.20 -12.56 13.27
CA GLY A 235 0.36 -13.05 14.52
C GLY A 235 -0.72 -13.53 15.50
N TYR A 236 -1.80 -12.76 15.66
CA TYR A 236 -2.93 -13.15 16.50
C TYR A 236 -3.57 -14.46 16.01
N LEU A 237 -3.91 -14.55 14.72
CA LEU A 237 -4.60 -15.71 14.19
C LEU A 237 -3.71 -16.95 14.21
N ALA A 238 -2.44 -16.82 13.80
CA ALA A 238 -1.51 -17.95 13.69
C ALA A 238 -1.09 -18.52 15.06
N LEU A 239 -0.96 -17.67 16.09
CA LEU A 239 -0.44 -18.09 17.39
C LEU A 239 -1.53 -18.41 18.41
N THR A 240 -2.73 -17.84 18.26
CA THR A 240 -3.76 -17.89 19.31
C THR A 240 -5.08 -18.50 18.85
N THR A 241 -5.26 -18.73 17.56
CA THR A 241 -6.52 -19.26 17.01
C THR A 241 -6.29 -20.47 16.11
N GLN A 242 -7.37 -21.15 15.73
CA GLN A 242 -7.38 -22.23 14.73
C GLN A 242 -7.99 -21.76 13.39
N THR A 243 -8.18 -20.45 13.22
CA THR A 243 -8.81 -19.92 12.01
C THR A 243 -7.86 -20.06 10.81
N PRO A 244 -8.36 -20.47 9.63
CA PRO A 244 -7.53 -20.54 8.42
C PRO A 244 -6.94 -19.18 8.05
N MET A 245 -5.66 -19.12 7.68
CA MET A 245 -5.00 -17.87 7.25
C MET A 245 -5.61 -17.29 5.97
N LEU A 246 -6.25 -18.14 5.15
CA LEU A 246 -7.02 -17.74 3.98
C LEU A 246 -8.11 -16.71 4.31
N ALA A 247 -8.67 -16.75 5.53
CA ALA A 247 -9.66 -15.78 5.98
C ALA A 247 -9.12 -14.34 6.01
N VAL A 248 -7.82 -14.14 6.27
CA VAL A 248 -7.19 -12.82 6.21
C VAL A 248 -7.27 -12.27 4.79
N VAL A 249 -6.91 -13.10 3.80
CA VAL A 249 -6.91 -12.71 2.39
C VAL A 249 -8.34 -12.46 1.91
N GLY A 250 -9.29 -13.33 2.25
CA GLY A 250 -10.70 -13.12 1.90
C GLY A 250 -11.26 -11.81 2.46
N ARG A 251 -10.91 -11.44 3.70
CA ARG A 251 -11.30 -10.14 4.27
C ARG A 251 -10.59 -8.97 3.62
N MET A 252 -9.35 -9.15 3.16
CA MET A 252 -8.65 -8.15 2.36
C MET A 252 -9.34 -7.95 1.00
N ASP A 253 -9.74 -9.02 0.31
CA ASP A 253 -10.51 -8.95 -0.95
C ASP A 253 -11.83 -8.21 -0.75
N GLU A 254 -12.61 -8.61 0.26
CA GLU A 254 -13.92 -8.02 0.59
C GLU A 254 -13.79 -6.52 0.93
N GLY A 255 -12.78 -6.16 1.71
CA GLY A 255 -12.53 -4.77 2.10
C GLY A 255 -12.12 -3.87 0.91
N MET A 256 -11.35 -4.40 -0.05
CA MET A 256 -10.91 -3.65 -1.22
C MET A 256 -11.94 -3.60 -2.35
N SER A 257 -12.83 -4.60 -2.43
CA SER A 257 -13.85 -4.71 -3.47
C SER A 257 -15.16 -3.98 -3.11
N HIS A 258 -15.15 -3.10 -2.10
CA HIS A 258 -16.34 -2.38 -1.68
C HIS A 258 -16.78 -1.34 -2.73
N LEU A 259 -18.05 -1.38 -3.13
CA LEU A 259 -18.60 -0.48 -4.17
C LEU A 259 -18.39 1.02 -3.87
N ILE A 260 -18.34 1.40 -2.59
CA ILE A 260 -18.05 2.79 -2.19
C ILE A 260 -16.65 3.22 -2.63
N LEU A 261 -15.66 2.31 -2.63
CA LEU A 261 -14.29 2.64 -3.04
C LEU A 261 -14.19 2.92 -4.55
N LEU A 262 -15.12 2.38 -5.37
CA LEU A 262 -15.24 2.72 -6.79
C LEU A 262 -15.59 4.20 -7.02
N ALA A 263 -16.11 4.89 -6.01
CA ALA A 263 -16.33 6.33 -6.10
C ALA A 263 -15.01 7.12 -6.08
N VAL A 264 -13.92 6.56 -5.51
CA VAL A 264 -12.63 7.27 -5.37
C VAL A 264 -12.05 7.70 -6.74
N PRO A 265 -11.92 6.82 -7.76
CA PRO A 265 -11.47 7.25 -9.09
C PRO A 265 -12.35 8.35 -9.70
N LEU A 266 -13.67 8.26 -9.57
CA LEU A 266 -14.60 9.26 -10.08
C LEU A 266 -14.48 10.60 -9.36
N PHE A 267 -14.30 10.59 -8.04
CA PHE A 267 -14.12 11.81 -7.24
C PHE A 267 -12.78 12.49 -7.53
N VAL A 268 -11.72 11.71 -7.70
CA VAL A 268 -10.42 12.23 -8.14
C VAL A 268 -10.55 12.82 -9.54
N PHE A 269 -11.20 12.13 -10.47
CA PHE A 269 -11.45 12.63 -11.82
C PHE A 269 -12.27 13.92 -11.83
N LEU A 270 -13.36 13.99 -11.07
CA LEU A 270 -14.18 15.18 -10.92
C LEU A 270 -13.37 16.35 -10.33
N GLY A 271 -12.53 16.09 -9.33
CA GLY A 271 -11.62 17.08 -8.76
C GLY A 271 -10.68 17.67 -9.81
N LEU A 272 -10.09 16.81 -10.66
CA LEU A 272 -9.24 17.24 -11.77
C LEU A 272 -10.03 18.05 -12.82
N LEU A 273 -11.26 17.66 -13.16
CA LEU A 273 -12.11 18.45 -14.06
C LEU A 273 -12.42 19.84 -13.49
N ILE A 274 -12.74 19.94 -12.19
CA ILE A 274 -13.00 21.22 -11.52
C ILE A 274 -11.76 22.12 -11.50
N GLU A 275 -10.58 21.53 -11.34
CA GLU A 275 -9.31 22.25 -11.40
C GLU A 275 -8.98 22.73 -12.82
N MET A 276 -9.07 21.85 -13.81
CA MET A 276 -8.74 22.14 -15.22
C MET A 276 -9.69 23.18 -15.85
N THR A 277 -10.97 23.15 -15.50
CA THR A 277 -11.97 24.12 -15.98
C THR A 277 -11.83 25.50 -15.33
N GLY A 278 -10.96 25.65 -14.32
CA GLY A 278 -10.80 26.88 -13.56
C GLY A 278 -11.95 27.17 -12.58
N MET A 279 -12.94 26.28 -12.49
CA MET A 279 -14.07 26.41 -11.55
C MET A 279 -13.59 26.53 -10.11
N ALA A 280 -12.60 25.73 -9.70
CA ALA A 280 -12.04 25.80 -8.33
C ALA A 280 -11.56 27.21 -7.98
N ARG A 281 -10.88 27.87 -8.94
CA ARG A 281 -10.32 29.22 -8.79
C ARG A 281 -11.44 30.26 -8.68
N ALA A 282 -12.48 30.15 -9.51
CA ALA A 282 -13.64 31.03 -9.48
C ALA A 282 -14.39 30.94 -8.14
N MET A 283 -14.54 29.73 -7.60
CA MET A 283 -15.22 29.49 -6.32
C MET A 283 -14.44 30.05 -5.13
N ILE A 284 -13.12 29.87 -5.10
CA ILE A 284 -12.27 30.45 -4.06
C ILE A 284 -12.29 31.99 -4.13
N ALA A 285 -12.25 32.56 -5.33
CA ALA A 285 -12.32 34.01 -5.52
C ALA A 285 -13.66 34.59 -5.02
N PHE A 286 -14.76 33.89 -5.28
CA PHE A 286 -16.08 34.25 -4.77
C PHE A 286 -16.12 34.23 -3.23
N LEU A 287 -15.62 33.16 -2.60
CA LEU A 287 -15.53 33.08 -1.13
C LEU A 287 -14.63 34.18 -0.55
N ALA A 288 -13.51 34.47 -1.20
CA ALA A 288 -12.59 35.54 -0.80
C ALA A 288 -13.25 36.93 -0.90
N ALA A 289 -14.05 37.19 -1.92
CA ALA A 289 -14.80 38.44 -2.02
C ALA A 289 -15.83 38.59 -0.88
N LEU A 290 -16.49 37.49 -0.50
CA LEU A 290 -17.58 37.50 0.48
C LEU A 290 -17.08 37.58 1.93
N LEU A 291 -16.00 36.85 2.26
CA LEU A 291 -15.52 36.68 3.63
C LEU A 291 -14.09 37.15 3.86
N GLY A 292 -13.32 37.46 2.81
CA GLY A 292 -11.89 37.81 2.94
C GLY A 292 -11.64 39.10 3.71
N HIS A 293 -12.62 40.00 3.76
CA HIS A 293 -12.52 41.30 4.42
C HIS A 293 -12.70 41.23 5.95
N VAL A 294 -13.19 40.13 6.50
CA VAL A 294 -13.39 39.99 7.96
C VAL A 294 -12.09 39.58 8.66
N LYS A 295 -11.95 39.92 9.94
CA LYS A 295 -10.79 39.49 10.74
C LYS A 295 -10.75 37.96 10.80
N GLY A 296 -9.65 37.35 10.36
CA GLY A 296 -9.55 35.89 10.18
C GLY A 296 -10.20 35.36 8.90
N GLY A 297 -10.62 36.24 7.98
CA GLY A 297 -11.33 35.93 6.75
C GLY A 297 -10.65 34.88 5.87
N LEU A 298 -9.32 34.88 5.80
CA LEU A 298 -8.58 33.89 5.03
C LEU A 298 -8.78 32.46 5.55
N SER A 299 -8.87 32.27 6.88
CA SER A 299 -9.15 30.96 7.48
C SER A 299 -10.57 30.50 7.18
N TYR A 300 -11.54 31.42 7.19
CA TYR A 300 -12.92 31.12 6.79
C TYR A 300 -13.02 30.78 5.31
N VAL A 301 -12.30 31.49 4.44
CA VAL A 301 -12.21 31.20 3.01
C VAL A 301 -11.59 29.83 2.79
N LEU A 302 -10.51 29.49 3.49
CA LEU A 302 -9.85 28.19 3.39
C LEU A 302 -10.78 27.05 3.81
N ILE A 303 -11.39 27.14 4.99
CA ILE A 303 -12.34 26.13 5.49
C ILE A 303 -13.55 26.04 4.56
N GLY A 304 -14.13 27.17 4.18
CA GLY A 304 -15.28 27.24 3.27
C GLY A 304 -14.98 26.62 1.91
N ALA A 305 -13.82 26.92 1.33
CA ALA A 305 -13.38 26.35 0.06
C ALA A 305 -13.18 24.84 0.17
N MET A 306 -12.54 24.36 1.25
CA MET A 306 -12.40 22.92 1.49
C MET A 306 -13.76 22.23 1.64
N TYR A 307 -14.72 22.83 2.34
CA TYR A 307 -16.07 22.27 2.48
C TYR A 307 -16.83 22.23 1.17
N LEU A 308 -16.78 23.33 0.41
CA LEU A 308 -17.47 23.48 -0.87
C LEU A 308 -16.93 22.49 -1.91
N VAL A 309 -15.61 22.43 -2.08
CA VAL A 309 -14.97 21.51 -3.02
C VAL A 309 -15.20 20.06 -2.61
N SER A 310 -15.04 19.72 -1.32
CA SER A 310 -15.31 18.38 -0.81
C SER A 310 -16.78 17.97 -0.93
N GLY A 311 -17.72 18.91 -0.81
CA GLY A 311 -19.15 18.65 -0.98
C GLY A 311 -19.51 18.36 -2.43
N ILE A 312 -18.95 19.12 -3.37
CA ILE A 312 -19.20 18.94 -4.81
C ILE A 312 -18.52 17.67 -5.33
N SER A 313 -17.32 17.36 -4.84
CA SER A 313 -16.63 16.14 -5.20
C SER A 313 -17.27 14.88 -4.61
N GLY A 314 -18.36 15.00 -3.82
CA GLY A 314 -19.06 13.85 -3.24
C GLY A 314 -18.27 13.04 -2.21
N SER A 315 -17.04 13.46 -1.87
CA SER A 315 -16.10 12.70 -1.04
C SER A 315 -16.40 12.77 0.47
N LYS A 316 -17.61 13.22 0.82
CA LYS A 316 -18.05 13.48 2.20
C LYS A 316 -19.27 12.63 2.62
N ALA A 317 -19.61 11.62 1.84
CA ALA A 317 -20.69 10.65 2.09
C ALA A 317 -20.12 9.28 2.48
#